data_AF-A0A7C6XFQ8-F1
#
_entry.id   AF-A0A7C6XFQ8-F1
#
_cell.length_a   1.000
_cell.length_b   1.000
_cell.length_c   1.000
_cell.angle_alpha   90.00
_cell.angle_beta   90.00
_cell.angle_gamma   90.00
#
_symmetry.space_group_name_H-M   'P 1'
#
loop_
_entity.id
_entity.type
_entity.pdbx_description
1 polymer ?
#
loop_
_entity_poly.entity_id
_entity_poly.type
_entity_poly.pdbx_seq_one_letter_code
_entity_poly.pdbx_strand_id
1 'polypeptide(L)'
;MATRVTKKEQAVELHDQGLSVEEIASRLKTSPTYVANTLIESGRTPEYFDLYTHTGPQNPYARRLAGVLRFRTPEAARASIMHLDEIFHEYEAQGDLRGQHQVQLLALVGRNRAEGIGKLEAADLFTDWLLAHLMPRRRMRRRREERESRVSPVASH
;
A
#
# COMPACT_ATOMS: atom_id res chain seq x y z
N MET A 1 -7.60 -39.08 -15.48
CA MET A 1 -7.39 -37.69 -15.94
C MET A 1 -6.39 -37.05 -15.00
N ALA A 2 -5.23 -36.59 -15.49
CA ALA A 2 -4.25 -35.94 -14.63
C ALA A 2 -4.74 -34.53 -14.28
N THR A 3 -5.07 -34.29 -13.02
CA THR A 3 -5.46 -32.97 -12.52
C THR A 3 -4.28 -32.03 -12.72
N ARG A 4 -4.47 -30.97 -13.52
CA ARG A 4 -3.41 -30.01 -13.81
C ARG A 4 -3.14 -29.20 -12.54
N VAL A 5 -2.05 -29.50 -11.85
CA VAL A 5 -1.63 -28.78 -10.65
C VAL A 5 -1.51 -27.29 -10.97
N THR A 6 -2.19 -26.47 -10.17
CA THR A 6 -2.22 -25.02 -10.34
C THR A 6 -0.92 -24.40 -9.83
N LYS A 7 -0.60 -23.18 -10.29
CA LYS A 7 0.56 -22.43 -9.74
C LYS A 7 0.45 -22.21 -8.23
N LYS A 8 -0.77 -22.13 -7.68
CA LYS A 8 -0.99 -21.98 -6.23
C LYS A 8 -0.58 -23.23 -5.47
N GLU A 9 -1.04 -24.40 -5.92
CA GLU A 9 -0.68 -25.69 -5.32
C GLU A 9 0.83 -25.95 -5.44
N GLN A 10 1.44 -25.62 -6.58
CA GLN A 10 2.89 -25.73 -6.77
C GLN A 10 3.68 -24.80 -5.83
N ALA A 11 3.22 -23.57 -5.63
CA ALA A 11 3.89 -22.64 -4.72
C ALA A 11 3.88 -23.14 -3.27
N VAL A 12 2.75 -23.71 -2.85
CA VAL A 12 2.57 -24.34 -1.54
C VAL A 12 3.51 -25.54 -1.38
N GLU A 13 3.52 -26.45 -2.35
CA GLU A 13 4.34 -27.67 -2.28
C GLU A 13 5.85 -27.35 -2.24
N LEU A 14 6.31 -26.39 -3.05
CA LEU A 14 7.70 -25.95 -3.04
C LEU A 14 8.11 -25.28 -1.73
N HIS A 15 7.20 -24.52 -1.10
CA HIS A 15 7.45 -23.93 0.21
C HIS A 15 7.54 -25.01 1.30
N ASP A 16 6.68 -26.03 1.25
CA ASP A 16 6.75 -27.16 2.18
C ASP A 16 8.03 -28.00 2.01
N GLN A 17 8.66 -27.94 0.83
CA GLN A 17 10.00 -28.48 0.56
C GLN A 17 11.14 -27.58 1.08
N GLY A 18 10.82 -26.43 1.68
CA GLY A 18 11.78 -25.51 2.30
C GLY A 18 12.34 -24.43 1.37
N LEU A 19 11.78 -24.25 0.17
CA LEU A 19 12.23 -23.17 -0.73
C LEU A 19 11.72 -21.81 -0.25
N SER A 20 12.55 -20.78 -0.44
CA SER A 20 12.18 -19.40 -0.17
C SER A 20 11.18 -18.85 -1.19
N VAL A 21 10.50 -17.76 -0.84
CA VAL A 21 9.53 -17.11 -1.72
C VAL A 21 10.14 -16.68 -3.05
N GLU A 22 11.38 -16.18 -3.02
CA GLU A 22 12.14 -15.75 -4.19
C GLU A 22 12.49 -16.92 -5.11
N GLU A 23 12.92 -18.05 -4.54
CA GLU A 23 13.24 -19.27 -5.28
C GLU A 23 12.00 -19.83 -5.98
N ILE A 24 10.87 -19.86 -5.26
CA ILE A 24 9.58 -20.30 -5.80
C ILE A 24 9.12 -19.36 -6.92
N ALA A 25 9.21 -18.05 -6.72
CA ALA A 25 8.80 -17.05 -7.71
C ALA A 25 9.60 -17.17 -9.02
N SER A 26 10.91 -17.35 -8.90
CA SER A 26 11.81 -17.60 -10.03
C SER A 26 11.41 -18.88 -10.77
N ARG A 27 11.18 -19.98 -10.04
CA ARG A 27 10.84 -21.29 -10.62
C ARG A 27 9.48 -21.30 -11.32
N LEU A 28 8.49 -20.63 -10.75
CA LEU A 28 7.13 -20.55 -11.29
C LEU A 28 6.93 -19.39 -12.29
N LYS A 29 7.99 -18.63 -12.55
CA LYS A 29 8.01 -17.43 -13.41
C LYS A 29 6.85 -16.50 -13.04
N THR A 30 6.81 -16.10 -11.77
CA THR A 30 5.80 -15.20 -11.20
C THR A 30 6.46 -14.22 -10.24
N SER A 31 5.71 -13.31 -9.64
CA SER A 31 6.27 -12.35 -8.68
C SER A 31 6.40 -12.97 -7.29
N PRO A 32 7.46 -12.62 -6.54
CA PRO A 32 7.60 -12.95 -5.12
C PRO A 32 6.37 -12.56 -4.29
N THR A 33 5.80 -11.37 -4.55
CA THR A 33 4.55 -10.91 -3.95
C THR A 33 3.38 -11.89 -4.17
N TYR A 34 3.23 -12.45 -5.38
CA TYR A 34 2.16 -13.41 -5.68
C TYR A 34 2.34 -14.71 -4.88
N VAL A 35 3.58 -15.20 -4.80
CA VAL A 35 3.93 -16.39 -4.02
C VAL A 35 3.64 -16.16 -2.54
N ALA A 36 4.15 -15.07 -1.96
CA ALA A 36 3.95 -14.76 -0.56
C ALA A 36 2.46 -14.63 -0.18
N ASN A 37 1.66 -13.93 -1.00
CA ASN A 37 0.21 -13.84 -0.76
C ASN A 37 -0.48 -15.21 -0.87
N THR A 38 -0.07 -16.03 -1.84
CA THR A 38 -0.60 -17.41 -1.98
C THR A 38 -0.30 -18.25 -0.74
N LEU A 39 0.91 -18.14 -0.20
CA LEU A 39 1.31 -18.86 1.01
C LEU A 39 0.52 -18.38 2.23
N ILE A 40 0.34 -17.07 2.40
CA ILE A 40 -0.49 -16.47 3.46
C ILE A 40 -1.95 -16.93 3.35
N GLU A 41 -2.55 -16.89 2.16
CA GLU A 41 -3.92 -17.39 1.90
C GLU A 41 -4.07 -18.87 2.26
N SER A 42 -2.99 -19.65 2.13
CA SER A 42 -2.95 -21.07 2.48
C SER A 42 -2.65 -21.36 3.96
N GLY A 43 -2.53 -20.32 4.80
CA GLY A 43 -2.26 -20.44 6.22
C GLY A 43 -0.78 -20.54 6.60
N ARG A 44 0.15 -20.30 5.67
CA ARG A 44 1.60 -20.30 5.93
C ARG A 44 2.09 -18.90 6.28
N THR A 45 3.18 -18.82 7.03
CA THR A 45 3.84 -17.57 7.43
C THR A 45 5.24 -17.51 6.82
N PRO A 46 5.37 -17.23 5.50
CA PRO A 46 6.67 -17.16 4.87
C PRO A 46 7.52 -16.06 5.49
N GLU A 47 8.83 -16.31 5.62
CA GLU A 47 9.82 -15.29 5.98
C GLU A 47 10.13 -14.43 4.74
N TYR A 48 9.12 -13.70 4.27
CA TYR A 48 9.23 -12.82 3.10
C TYR A 48 8.59 -11.47 3.38
N PHE A 49 9.36 -10.41 3.12
CA PHE A 49 9.00 -9.04 3.46
C PHE A 49 9.18 -8.14 2.24
N ASP A 50 8.07 -7.65 1.68
CA ASP A 50 8.08 -6.61 0.66
C ASP A 50 7.04 -5.53 0.96
N LEU A 51 7.01 -4.49 0.11
CA LEU A 51 6.06 -3.37 0.21
C LEU A 51 4.59 -3.84 0.18
N TYR A 52 4.30 -5.01 -0.39
CA TYR A 52 2.96 -5.53 -0.66
C TYR A 52 2.50 -6.62 0.30
N THR A 53 3.41 -7.24 1.06
CA THR A 53 3.14 -8.28 2.08
C THR A 53 3.18 -7.72 3.50
N HIS A 54 3.43 -6.43 3.66
CA HIS A 54 3.37 -5.69 4.92
C HIS A 54 2.00 -5.76 5.64
N THR A 55 0.93 -6.29 5.04
CA THR A 55 -0.36 -6.50 5.74
C THR A 55 -0.58 -7.94 6.20
N GLY A 56 0.45 -8.79 6.15
CA GLY A 56 0.39 -10.17 6.65
C GLY A 56 0.55 -10.29 8.18
N PRO A 57 0.27 -11.47 8.78
CA PRO A 57 0.22 -11.68 10.23
C PRO A 57 1.54 -11.38 10.98
N GLN A 58 2.66 -11.31 10.26
CA GLN A 58 3.98 -10.95 10.78
C GLN A 58 4.09 -9.46 11.16
N ASN A 59 3.19 -8.59 10.65
CA ASN A 59 3.17 -7.17 10.98
C ASN A 59 2.15 -6.91 12.11
N PRO A 60 2.55 -6.34 13.27
CA PRO A 60 1.62 -6.02 14.36
C PRO A 60 0.48 -5.06 13.94
N TYR A 61 0.67 -4.27 12.88
CA TYR A 61 -0.33 -3.36 12.34
C TYR A 61 -1.28 -4.00 11.32
N ALA A 62 -0.95 -5.21 10.83
CA ALA A 62 -1.65 -5.88 9.74
C ALA A 62 -3.14 -6.05 10.00
N ARG A 63 -3.53 -6.41 11.22
CA ARG A 63 -4.94 -6.65 11.56
C ARG A 63 -5.80 -5.40 11.34
N ARG A 64 -5.28 -4.22 11.69
CA ARG A 64 -6.02 -2.95 11.56
C ARG A 64 -6.03 -2.45 10.11
N LEU A 65 -5.00 -2.76 9.36
CA LEU A 65 -4.79 -2.33 7.98
C LEU A 65 -5.37 -3.30 6.92
N ALA A 66 -5.75 -4.51 7.34
CA ALA A 66 -6.32 -5.52 6.47
C ALA A 66 -7.64 -5.05 5.84
N GLY A 67 -7.75 -5.18 4.51
CA GLY A 67 -8.98 -4.87 3.77
C GLY A 67 -9.30 -3.38 3.60
N VAL A 68 -8.46 -2.48 4.11
CA VAL A 68 -8.65 -1.02 4.02
C VAL A 68 -8.53 -0.53 2.57
N LEU A 69 -7.61 -1.08 1.78
CA LEU A 69 -7.40 -0.63 0.40
C LEU A 69 -8.45 -1.14 -0.58
N ARG A 70 -9.23 -0.21 -1.15
CA ARG A 70 -10.14 -0.42 -2.27
C ARG A 70 -9.99 0.72 -3.26
N PHE A 71 -9.82 0.42 -4.54
CA PHE A 71 -9.54 1.45 -5.57
C PHE A 71 -10.11 1.10 -6.94
N ARG A 72 -11.16 0.25 -6.97
CA ARG A 72 -11.84 -0.10 -8.22
C ARG A 72 -12.58 1.09 -8.85
N THR A 73 -13.04 2.03 -8.01
CA THR A 73 -13.65 3.30 -8.39
C THR A 73 -13.04 4.44 -7.58
N PRO A 74 -13.14 5.70 -8.04
CA PRO A 74 -12.72 6.87 -7.28
C PRO A 74 -13.39 6.98 -5.91
N GLU A 75 -14.67 6.61 -5.79
CA GLU A 75 -15.42 6.62 -4.52
C GLU A 75 -14.84 5.61 -3.53
N ALA A 76 -14.52 4.40 -4.01
CA ALA A 76 -13.87 3.38 -3.18
C ALA A 76 -12.47 3.84 -2.74
N ALA A 77 -11.73 4.52 -3.61
CA ALA A 77 -10.44 5.11 -3.26
C ALA A 77 -10.59 6.19 -2.18
N ARG A 78 -11.56 7.11 -2.33
CA ARG A 78 -11.88 8.13 -1.31
C ARG A 78 -12.20 7.50 0.04
N ALA A 79 -13.08 6.49 0.07
CA ALA A 79 -13.44 5.79 1.30
C ALA A 79 -12.22 5.10 1.95
N SER A 80 -11.35 4.50 1.14
CA SER A 80 -10.11 3.87 1.63
C SER A 80 -9.17 4.90 2.22
N ILE A 81 -9.02 6.06 1.56
CA ILE A 81 -8.18 7.16 2.04
C ILE A 81 -8.71 7.73 3.35
N MET A 82 -10.03 7.94 3.48
CA MET A 82 -10.62 8.40 4.74
C MET A 82 -10.29 7.45 5.90
N HIS A 83 -10.39 6.14 5.67
CA HIS A 83 -10.06 5.16 6.70
C HIS A 83 -8.55 5.10 7.01
N LEU A 84 -7.69 5.29 6.01
CA LEU A 84 -6.25 5.41 6.22
C LEU A 84 -5.92 6.68 7.05
N ASP A 85 -6.58 7.80 6.75
CA ASP A 85 -6.42 9.07 7.46
C ASP A 85 -6.79 8.95 8.95
N GLU A 86 -7.93 8.31 9.23
CA GLU A 86 -8.37 7.98 10.59
C GLU A 86 -7.29 7.17 11.35
N ILE A 87 -6.82 6.06 10.76
CA ILE A 87 -5.80 5.21 11.37
C ILE A 87 -4.47 5.96 11.53
N PHE A 88 -4.09 6.81 10.57
CA PHE A 88 -2.88 7.62 10.65
C PHE A 88 -2.92 8.54 11.88
N HIS A 89 -4.03 9.26 12.07
CA HIS A 89 -4.19 10.17 13.20
C HIS A 89 -4.37 9.43 14.54
N GLU A 90 -4.96 8.23 14.55
CA GLU A 90 -4.94 7.35 15.72
C GLU A 90 -3.51 7.04 16.17
N TYR A 91 -2.62 6.65 15.24
CA TYR A 91 -1.21 6.40 15.55
C TYR A 91 -0.44 7.68 15.88
N GLU A 92 -0.76 8.81 15.26
CA GLU A 92 -0.19 10.12 15.61
C GLU A 92 -0.50 10.48 17.07
N ALA A 93 -1.75 10.33 17.50
CA ALA A 93 -2.18 10.60 18.87
C ALA A 93 -1.50 9.69 19.91
N GLN A 94 -1.12 8.48 19.50
CA GLN A 94 -0.40 7.51 20.34
C GLN A 94 1.13 7.71 20.33
N GLY A 95 1.66 8.63 19.50
CA GLY A 95 3.10 8.79 19.28
C GLY A 95 3.74 7.62 18.52
N ASP A 96 2.94 6.79 17.85
CA ASP A 96 3.42 5.62 17.11
C ASP A 96 3.84 6.01 15.69
N LEU A 97 5.11 6.38 15.55
CA LEU A 97 5.73 6.68 14.25
C LEU A 97 5.79 5.46 13.33
N ARG A 98 5.93 4.24 13.87
CA ARG A 98 5.98 3.03 13.05
C ARG A 98 4.61 2.78 12.42
N GLY A 99 3.54 2.90 13.20
CA GLY A 99 2.16 2.83 12.71
C GLY A 99 1.86 3.86 11.63
N GLN A 100 2.29 5.11 11.80
CA GLN A 100 2.14 6.16 10.78
C GLN A 100 2.84 5.81 9.46
N HIS A 101 4.10 5.36 9.51
CA HIS A 101 4.84 4.94 8.32
C HIS A 101 4.17 3.74 7.62
N GLN A 102 3.54 2.84 8.38
CA GLN A 102 2.82 1.68 7.85
C GLN A 102 1.58 2.10 7.05
N VAL A 103 0.82 3.07 7.56
CA VAL A 103 -0.31 3.66 6.82
C VAL A 103 0.18 4.33 5.53
N GLN A 104 1.28 5.09 5.59
CA GLN A 104 1.86 5.75 4.42
C GLN A 104 2.34 4.75 3.35
N LEU A 105 3.01 3.67 3.74
CA LEU A 105 3.39 2.60 2.82
C LEU A 105 2.16 1.95 2.17
N LEU A 106 1.09 1.74 2.94
CA LEU A 106 -0.15 1.19 2.40
C LEU A 106 -0.83 2.14 1.41
N ALA A 107 -0.84 3.44 1.67
CA ALA A 107 -1.30 4.44 0.70
C ALA A 107 -0.47 4.41 -0.60
N LEU A 108 0.86 4.27 -0.51
CA LEU A 108 1.75 4.11 -1.67
C LEU A 108 1.45 2.83 -2.48
N VAL A 109 1.16 1.72 -1.79
CA VAL A 109 0.69 0.48 -2.43
C VAL A 109 -0.60 0.72 -3.19
N GLY A 110 -1.57 1.39 -2.57
CA GLY A 110 -2.84 1.77 -3.21
C GLY A 110 -2.62 2.58 -4.48
N ARG A 111 -1.77 3.62 -4.40
CA ARG A 111 -1.37 4.48 -5.51
C ARG A 111 -0.78 3.69 -6.68
N ASN A 112 0.25 2.87 -6.40
CA ASN A 112 0.95 2.11 -7.45
C ASN A 112 0.07 1.05 -8.10
N ARG A 113 -0.78 0.37 -7.31
CA ARG A 113 -1.73 -0.61 -7.86
C ARG A 113 -2.79 0.05 -8.73
N ALA A 114 -3.36 1.18 -8.30
CA ALA A 114 -4.34 1.93 -9.07
C ALA A 114 -3.75 2.40 -10.42
N GLU A 115 -2.54 2.95 -10.42
CA GLU A 115 -1.84 3.34 -11.66
C GLU A 115 -1.59 2.13 -12.57
N GLY A 116 -1.08 1.02 -12.01
CA GLY A 116 -0.78 -0.19 -12.77
C GLY A 116 -1.99 -0.82 -13.48
N ILE A 117 -3.21 -0.55 -13.02
CA ILE A 117 -4.46 -1.00 -13.67
C ILE A 117 -5.19 0.12 -14.45
N GLY A 118 -4.52 1.26 -14.68
CA GLY A 118 -5.05 2.38 -15.45
C GLY A 118 -6.10 3.24 -14.73
N LYS A 119 -6.25 3.11 -13.41
CA LYS A 119 -7.17 3.90 -12.59
C LYS A 119 -6.49 5.18 -12.10
N LEU A 120 -6.15 6.07 -13.04
CA LEU A 120 -5.34 7.26 -12.77
C LEU A 120 -5.99 8.20 -11.75
N GLU A 121 -7.31 8.44 -11.85
CA GLU A 121 -8.01 9.29 -10.87
C GLU A 121 -7.91 8.74 -9.43
N ALA A 122 -8.00 7.42 -9.26
CA ALA A 122 -7.80 6.81 -7.95
C ALA A 122 -6.35 6.95 -7.48
N ALA A 123 -5.37 6.81 -8.39
CA ALA A 123 -3.95 6.99 -8.09
C ALA A 123 -3.63 8.44 -7.66
N ASP A 124 -4.27 9.43 -8.29
CA ASP A 124 -4.11 10.84 -7.95
C ASP A 124 -4.60 11.14 -6.52
N LEU A 125 -5.74 10.57 -6.12
CA LEU A 125 -6.26 10.71 -4.75
C LEU A 125 -5.27 10.20 -3.69
N PHE A 126 -4.66 9.03 -3.91
CA PHE A 126 -3.63 8.52 -3.00
C PHE A 126 -2.36 9.39 -3.04
N THR A 127 -2.01 9.94 -4.21
CA THR A 127 -0.86 10.84 -4.36
C THR A 127 -1.05 12.12 -3.56
N ASP A 128 -2.22 12.74 -3.64
CA ASP A 128 -2.55 13.95 -2.88
C ASP A 128 -2.48 13.71 -1.37
N TRP A 129 -3.04 12.58 -0.91
CA TRP A 129 -2.96 12.21 0.50
C TRP A 129 -1.50 11.97 0.96
N LEU A 130 -0.68 11.29 0.16
CA LEU A 130 0.74 11.06 0.46
C LEU A 130 1.53 12.38 0.49
N LEU A 131 1.31 13.29 -0.45
CA LEU A 131 1.93 14.60 -0.43
C LEU A 131 1.51 15.38 0.81
N ALA A 132 0.27 15.21 1.27
CA ALA A 132 -0.21 15.84 2.48
C ALA A 132 0.51 15.34 3.75
N HIS A 133 0.85 14.05 3.80
CA HIS A 133 1.38 13.40 5.00
C HIS A 133 2.89 13.19 5.00
N LEU A 134 3.57 13.33 3.85
CA LEU A 134 5.03 13.21 3.72
C LEU A 134 5.76 14.57 3.68
N MET A 135 5.05 15.66 3.37
CA MET A 135 5.67 16.99 3.38
C MET A 135 5.83 17.48 4.82
N PRO A 136 7.05 17.86 5.28
CA PRO A 136 7.20 18.49 6.59
C PRO A 136 6.33 19.75 6.63
N ARG A 137 5.61 19.98 7.75
CA ARG A 137 4.70 21.13 7.95
C ARG A 137 5.27 22.49 7.49
N ARG A 138 6.60 22.65 7.55
CA ARG A 138 7.34 23.83 7.05
C ARG A 138 7.27 24.03 5.53
N ARG A 139 7.25 22.97 4.70
CA ARG A 139 7.17 23.06 3.23
C ARG A 139 5.76 23.33 2.72
N MET A 140 4.72 22.90 3.45
CA MET A 140 3.33 23.21 3.11
C MET A 140 2.98 24.68 3.28
N ARG A 141 3.41 25.30 4.39
CA ARG A 141 3.23 26.75 4.61
C ARG A 141 3.81 27.56 3.46
N ARG A 142 5.05 27.26 3.08
CA ARG A 142 5.74 27.93 1.98
C ARG A 142 5.03 27.77 0.64
N ARG A 143 4.52 26.58 0.30
CA ARG A 143 3.77 26.36 -0.96
C ARG A 143 2.40 27.02 -0.98
N ARG A 144 1.73 27.12 0.17
CA ARG A 144 0.46 27.85 0.30
C ARG A 144 0.69 29.36 0.15
N GLU A 145 1.71 29.89 0.82
CA GLU A 145 2.17 31.27 0.69
C GLU A 145 2.59 31.59 -0.77
N GLU A 146 3.29 30.67 -1.46
CA GLU A 146 3.67 30.79 -2.89
C GLU A 146 2.48 30.68 -3.87
N ARG A 147 1.42 29.93 -3.53
CA ARG A 147 0.19 29.85 -4.32
C ARG A 147 -0.68 31.10 -4.12
N GLU A 148 -0.82 31.57 -2.89
CA GLU A 148 -1.58 32.80 -2.56
C GLU A 148 -0.90 34.04 -3.18
N SER A 149 0.43 34.11 -3.17
CA SER A 149 1.19 35.18 -3.85
C SER A 149 1.19 35.10 -5.39
N ARG A 150 0.94 33.93 -5.97
CA ARG A 150 0.72 33.79 -7.42
C ARG A 150 -0.70 34.15 -7.88
N VAL A 151 -1.68 34.14 -6.97
CA VAL A 151 -3.07 34.52 -7.25
C VAL A 151 -3.29 36.03 -7.06
N SER A 152 -2.37 36.73 -6.39
CA SER A 152 -2.32 38.20 -6.38
C SER A 152 -1.20 38.75 -7.29
N PRO A 153 -1.51 38.95 -8.58
CA PRO A 153 -1.08 40.16 -9.25
C PRO A 153 -2.32 40.95 -9.68
N VAL A 154 -2.23 42.28 -9.50
CA VAL A 154 -3.21 43.31 -9.87
C VAL A 154 -4.12 43.74 -8.71
N ALA A 155 -3.54 44.47 -7.77
CA ALA A 155 -4.16 45.69 -7.28
C ALA A 155 -3.07 46.67 -6.84
N SER A 156 -3.23 47.93 -7.27
CA SER A 156 -2.43 49.12 -6.92
C SER A 156 -1.12 49.29 -7.68
N HIS A 157 -0.78 50.47 -8.21
CA HIS A 157 -1.51 51.64 -8.67
C HIS A 157 -0.57 52.36 -9.62
#